data_AF-A0A6C0C7G6-F1
#
_entry.id   AF-A0A6C0C7G6-F1
#
_cell.length_a   1.000
_cell.length_b   1.000
_cell.length_c   1.000
_cell.angle_alpha   90.00
_cell.angle_beta   90.00
_cell.angle_gamma   90.00
#
_symmetry.space_group_name_H-M   'P 1'
#
loop_
_entity.id
_entity.type
_entity.pdbx_description
1 polymer ?
#
loop_
_entity_poly.entity_id
_entity_poly.type
_entity_poly.pdbx_seq_one_letter_code
_entity_poly.pdbx_strand_id
1 'polypeptide(L)'
;MKSFQIIFNDDLLFINVINTSENECIDNELLTKLYKCKCKIDYVEISKWEKYKKLNNNYEYIYTSSNNSRNVANIIPISRSYFKIHEIIKDFNIDNLDFSACIAEGPGGFINCLLDMDSPIIYGITLLSNDKKIPFWSSKLFNNPKVHLNKYRNTGNIYIKKTSDDFIKSIKKCNIVTADGGFDYSNDFNKQELSSYKLIYSEIYIALNIQQLKGSFILKVFDIFYHKTIQLLYLLFLSYDEVYIYKPTISRLSNSEKYIVCKGFKGFNKEIINILSKYYNTVDKLYIELPEEFINIIKKYNDIFVQNQIDYINNILKFDCKNINDRIKKQILNSKEWCEKYELPLNDNCIYLK
;
A
#
# COMPACT_ATOMS: atom_id res chain seq x y z
N MET A 1 2.93 -8.20 13.65
CA MET A 1 2.14 -9.11 12.78
C MET A 1 2.40 -8.74 11.32
N LYS A 2 2.76 -9.70 10.46
CA LYS A 2 3.13 -9.44 9.06
C LYS A 2 1.93 -9.54 8.10
N SER A 3 1.15 -10.60 8.24
CA SER A 3 -0.05 -10.88 7.45
C SER A 3 -1.21 -11.23 8.38
N PHE A 4 -2.41 -10.80 8.00
CA PHE A 4 -3.67 -11.12 8.68
C PHE A 4 -4.73 -11.38 7.62
N GLN A 5 -5.26 -12.60 7.56
CA GLN A 5 -6.35 -12.94 6.65
C GLN A 5 -7.68 -12.53 7.24
N ILE A 6 -8.53 -11.90 6.44
CA ILE A 6 -9.91 -11.61 6.79
C ILE A 6 -10.71 -12.88 6.48
N ILE A 7 -11.16 -13.56 7.52
CA ILE A 7 -11.97 -14.78 7.43
C ILE A 7 -13.32 -14.47 8.07
N PHE A 8 -14.39 -14.55 7.28
CA PHE A 8 -15.77 -14.32 7.70
C PHE A 8 -16.65 -15.39 7.07
N ASN A 9 -17.28 -16.22 7.91
CA ASN A 9 -17.97 -17.45 7.51
C ASN A 9 -19.48 -17.35 7.74
N ASP A 10 -20.08 -16.19 7.47
CA ASP A 10 -21.52 -16.00 7.60
C ASP A 10 -22.22 -16.22 6.25
N ASP A 11 -23.38 -16.86 6.30
CA ASP A 11 -24.26 -17.10 5.15
C ASP A 11 -24.97 -15.82 4.68
N LEU A 12 -24.88 -14.74 5.47
CA LEU A 12 -25.52 -13.44 5.23
C LEU A 12 -24.53 -12.40 4.66
N LEU A 13 -23.98 -12.66 3.48
CA LEU A 13 -23.34 -11.62 2.68
C LEU A 13 -24.40 -10.77 1.97
N PHE A 14 -24.53 -9.52 2.39
CA PHE A 14 -25.46 -8.56 1.78
C PHE A 14 -24.78 -7.22 1.52
N ILE A 15 -25.41 -6.43 0.64
CA ILE A 15 -25.06 -5.03 0.42
C ILE A 15 -26.34 -4.22 0.64
N ASN A 16 -26.42 -3.53 1.78
CA ASN A 16 -27.51 -2.59 2.05
C ASN A 16 -26.95 -1.18 2.11
N VAL A 17 -27.41 -0.30 1.21
CA VAL A 17 -26.97 1.10 1.15
C VAL A 17 -28.03 1.96 1.82
N ILE A 18 -27.65 2.66 2.88
CA ILE A 18 -28.52 3.57 3.61
C ILE A 18 -28.12 5.03 3.38
N ASN A 19 -29.07 5.94 3.59
CA ASN A 19 -28.85 7.37 3.39
C ASN A 19 -28.38 8.02 4.70
N THR A 20 -27.06 8.00 4.92
CA THR A 20 -26.41 8.74 6.01
C THR A 20 -25.09 9.33 5.51
N SER A 21 -24.61 10.38 6.17
CA SER A 21 -23.29 10.97 5.94
C SER A 21 -22.32 10.67 7.08
N GLU A 22 -22.72 9.82 8.03
CA GLU A 22 -21.90 9.44 9.18
C GLU A 22 -20.63 8.71 8.75
N ASN A 23 -19.58 8.90 9.54
CA ASN A 23 -18.33 8.21 9.38
C ASN A 23 -17.78 7.91 10.77
N GLU A 24 -18.41 6.93 11.42
CA GLU A 24 -18.09 6.58 12.80
C GLU A 24 -16.69 5.97 12.89
N CYS A 25 -15.99 6.31 13.98
CA CYS A 25 -14.76 5.64 14.36
C CYS A 25 -15.13 4.41 15.19
N ILE A 26 -14.81 3.23 14.68
CA ILE A 26 -15.21 1.94 15.25
C ILE A 26 -14.50 1.66 16.60
N ASP A 27 -13.32 2.25 16.80
CA ASP A 27 -12.58 2.16 18.05
C ASP A 27 -11.84 3.47 18.37
N ASN A 28 -12.60 4.43 18.93
CA ASN A 28 -12.07 5.75 19.24
C ASN A 28 -11.05 5.73 20.39
N GLU A 29 -11.15 4.79 21.33
CA GLU A 29 -10.19 4.68 22.43
C GLU A 29 -8.82 4.24 21.92
N LEU A 30 -8.79 3.16 21.11
CA LEU A 30 -7.56 2.66 20.51
C LEU A 30 -6.94 3.68 19.55
N LEU A 31 -7.77 4.36 18.74
CA LEU A 31 -7.30 5.44 17.87
C LEU A 31 -6.65 6.57 18.66
N THR A 32 -7.30 7.02 19.74
CA THR A 32 -6.78 8.06 20.63
C THR A 32 -5.46 7.63 21.28
N LYS A 33 -5.34 6.37 21.69
CA LYS A 33 -4.10 5.79 22.22
C LYS A 33 -2.97 5.84 21.19
N LEU A 34 -3.25 5.46 19.93
CA LEU A 34 -2.29 5.54 18.83
C LEU A 34 -1.85 6.98 18.56
N TYR A 35 -2.79 7.91 18.45
CA TYR A 35 -2.50 9.32 18.18
C TYR A 35 -1.65 9.94 19.29
N LYS A 36 -1.98 9.70 20.56
CA LYS A 36 -1.16 10.14 21.69
C LYS A 36 0.28 9.62 21.60
N CYS A 37 0.48 8.39 21.12
CA CYS A 37 1.82 7.84 20.90
C CYS A 37 2.53 8.52 19.71
N LYS A 38 1.85 8.69 18.57
CA LYS A 38 2.39 9.38 17.38
C LYS A 38 2.79 10.83 17.69
N CYS A 39 1.97 11.58 18.42
CA CYS A 39 2.27 12.96 18.82
C CYS A 39 3.56 13.10 19.63
N LYS A 40 4.01 12.06 20.33
CA LYS A 40 5.31 12.10 21.03
C LYS A 40 6.48 12.34 20.06
N ILE A 41 6.34 11.96 18.80
CA ILE A 41 7.36 12.13 17.76
C ILE A 41 7.53 13.62 17.43
N ASP A 42 6.46 14.40 17.47
CA ASP A 42 6.46 15.84 17.12
C ASP A 42 7.28 16.68 18.12
N TYR A 43 7.47 16.18 19.35
CA TYR A 43 8.28 16.83 20.39
C TYR A 43 9.78 16.42 20.34
N VAL A 44 10.19 15.63 19.36
CA VAL A 44 11.57 15.15 19.19
C VAL A 44 12.23 15.88 18.03
N GLU A 45 13.51 16.22 18.19
CA GLU A 45 14.31 16.75 17.09
C GLU A 45 14.31 15.79 15.88
N ILE A 46 13.97 16.32 14.70
CA ILE A 46 13.81 15.54 13.47
C ILE A 46 15.07 14.72 13.15
N SER A 47 16.26 15.32 13.29
CA SER A 47 17.54 14.64 13.01
C SER A 47 17.74 13.41 13.90
N LYS A 48 17.36 13.53 15.18
CA LYS A 48 17.41 12.48 16.19
C LYS A 48 16.42 11.38 15.86
N TRP A 49 15.16 11.73 15.57
CA TRP A 49 14.15 10.78 15.15
C TRP A 49 14.59 9.97 13.93
N GLU A 50 15.06 10.65 12.87
CA GLU A 50 15.53 10.00 11.64
C GLU A 50 16.68 9.01 11.92
N LYS A 51 17.65 9.39 12.76
CA LYS A 51 18.77 8.52 13.14
C LYS A 51 18.28 7.26 13.85
N TYR A 52 17.48 7.38 14.90
CA TYR A 52 17.05 6.22 15.70
C TYR A 52 15.99 5.37 14.98
N LYS A 53 15.17 5.97 14.11
CA LYS A 53 14.25 5.25 13.24
C LYS A 53 14.99 4.31 12.28
N LYS A 54 16.15 4.73 11.76
CA LYS A 54 17.02 3.87 10.94
C LYS A 54 17.70 2.78 11.77
N LEU A 55 18.23 3.11 12.95
CA LEU A 55 18.90 2.14 13.84
C LEU A 55 17.97 1.05 14.38
N ASN A 56 16.67 1.32 14.51
CA ASN A 56 15.69 0.33 14.97
C ASN A 56 15.09 -0.51 13.82
N ASN A 57 15.28 -0.11 12.57
CA ASN A 57 14.74 -0.85 11.44
C ASN A 57 15.60 -2.06 11.11
N ASN A 58 15.13 -3.25 11.46
CA ASN A 58 15.86 -4.50 11.25
C ASN A 58 16.32 -4.76 9.81
N TYR A 59 15.72 -4.08 8.82
CA TYR A 59 15.97 -4.31 7.39
C TYR A 59 16.40 -3.02 6.67
N GLU A 60 17.02 -2.09 7.40
CA GLU A 60 17.44 -0.78 6.87
C GLU A 60 18.36 -0.88 5.66
N TYR A 61 19.22 -1.88 5.62
CA TYR A 61 20.30 -2.00 4.65
C TYR A 61 19.93 -2.77 3.39
N ILE A 62 18.70 -3.28 3.24
CA ILE A 62 18.20 -3.76 1.94
C ILE A 62 18.41 -2.64 0.91
N TYR A 63 17.95 -1.43 1.24
CA TYR A 63 18.19 -0.22 0.47
C TYR A 63 18.11 1.01 1.38
N THR A 64 19.27 1.48 1.85
CA THR A 64 19.37 2.61 2.80
C THR A 64 19.61 3.96 2.10
N SER A 65 20.21 3.95 0.91
CA SER A 65 20.55 5.20 0.19
C SER A 65 20.68 4.98 -1.32
N SER A 66 20.70 6.07 -2.09
CA SER A 66 21.02 6.03 -3.53
C SER A 66 22.48 5.64 -3.82
N ASN A 67 23.37 5.68 -2.83
CA ASN A 67 24.72 5.16 -2.98
C ASN A 67 24.70 3.63 -2.94
N ASN A 68 24.91 3.01 -4.12
CA ASN A 68 24.83 1.56 -4.29
C ASN A 68 25.75 0.80 -3.33
N SER A 69 26.95 1.32 -3.04
CA SER A 69 27.91 0.67 -2.12
C SER A 69 27.43 0.51 -0.68
N ARG A 70 26.28 1.11 -0.31
CA ARG A 70 25.69 1.02 1.03
C ARG A 70 24.46 0.11 1.10
N ASN A 71 24.06 -0.50 -0.01
CA ASN A 71 22.87 -1.35 -0.08
C ASN A 71 23.28 -2.81 -0.24
N VAL A 72 22.63 -3.69 0.53
CA VAL A 72 22.81 -5.14 0.45
C VAL A 72 22.21 -5.70 -0.83
N ALA A 73 21.04 -5.21 -1.25
CA ALA A 73 20.44 -5.60 -2.52
C ALA A 73 21.19 -4.95 -3.69
N ASN A 74 21.52 -5.73 -4.72
CA ASN A 74 22.11 -5.27 -5.97
C ASN A 74 21.04 -4.84 -6.98
N ILE A 75 20.12 -3.99 -6.54
CA ILE A 75 19.06 -3.43 -7.36
C ILE A 75 19.13 -1.91 -7.24
N ILE A 76 19.03 -1.23 -8.38
CA ILE A 76 18.93 0.24 -8.45
C ILE A 76 17.50 0.60 -8.85
N PRO A 77 16.54 0.58 -7.90
CA PRO A 77 15.14 0.73 -8.22
C PRO A 77 14.82 2.19 -8.54
N ILE A 78 13.73 2.41 -9.27
CA ILE A 78 13.14 3.76 -9.44
C ILE A 78 12.76 4.36 -8.08
N SER A 79 12.20 3.54 -7.18
CA SER A 79 11.87 3.95 -5.82
C SER A 79 11.90 2.76 -4.86
N ARG A 80 11.92 3.02 -3.55
CA ARG A 80 11.88 1.96 -2.53
C ARG A 80 10.61 1.11 -2.55
N SER A 81 9.56 1.54 -3.25
CA SER A 81 8.34 0.74 -3.35
C SER A 81 8.56 -0.56 -4.15
N TYR A 82 9.58 -0.61 -5.03
CA TYR A 82 10.03 -1.83 -5.72
C TYR A 82 10.10 -3.05 -4.79
N PHE A 83 10.82 -2.91 -3.67
CA PHE A 83 11.05 -4.05 -2.78
C PHE A 83 9.79 -4.47 -2.03
N LYS A 84 8.82 -3.57 -1.83
CA LYS A 84 7.54 -3.91 -1.18
C LYS A 84 6.70 -4.80 -2.07
N ILE A 85 6.54 -4.44 -3.35
CA ILE A 85 5.74 -5.23 -4.27
C ILE A 85 6.42 -6.56 -4.59
N HIS A 86 7.76 -6.58 -4.70
CA HIS A 86 8.53 -7.82 -4.85
C HIS A 86 8.22 -8.80 -3.73
N GLU A 87 8.25 -8.31 -2.48
CA GLU A 87 7.93 -9.09 -1.29
C GLU A 87 6.50 -9.63 -1.33
N ILE A 88 5.52 -8.78 -1.66
CA ILE A 88 4.10 -9.16 -1.70
C ILE A 88 3.88 -10.23 -2.77
N ILE A 89 4.40 -10.03 -3.99
CA ILE A 89 4.23 -11.00 -5.09
C ILE A 89 4.79 -12.37 -4.69
N LYS A 90 5.98 -12.41 -4.09
CA LYS A 90 6.62 -13.66 -3.65
C LYS A 90 5.93 -14.30 -2.45
N ASP A 91 5.55 -13.55 -1.41
CA ASP A 91 4.90 -14.14 -0.23
C ASP A 91 3.48 -14.66 -0.53
N PHE A 92 2.80 -14.10 -1.55
CA PHE A 92 1.46 -14.52 -1.95
C PHE A 92 1.41 -15.43 -3.19
N ASN A 93 2.56 -15.78 -3.76
CA ASN A 93 2.69 -16.59 -4.98
C ASN A 93 1.81 -16.05 -6.13
N ILE A 94 1.98 -14.77 -6.46
CA ILE A 94 1.24 -14.13 -7.57
C ILE A 94 2.03 -14.35 -8.86
N ASP A 95 1.81 -15.50 -9.50
CA ASP A 95 2.65 -15.94 -10.63
C ASP A 95 2.21 -15.37 -11.98
N ASN A 96 0.91 -15.09 -12.16
CA ASN A 96 0.41 -14.57 -13.43
C ASN A 96 0.48 -13.04 -13.48
N LEU A 97 1.45 -12.55 -14.26
CA LEU A 97 1.72 -11.12 -14.47
C LEU A 97 1.56 -10.70 -15.95
N ASP A 98 0.82 -11.46 -16.76
CA ASP A 98 0.70 -11.22 -18.22
C ASP A 98 0.18 -9.81 -18.54
N PHE A 99 -0.89 -9.41 -17.87
CA PHE A 99 -1.44 -8.06 -17.95
C PHE A 99 -1.44 -7.44 -16.56
N SER A 100 -0.69 -6.35 -16.42
CA SER A 100 -0.56 -5.60 -15.17
C SER A 100 -1.17 -4.20 -15.31
N ALA A 101 -1.81 -3.70 -14.26
CA ALA A 101 -2.24 -2.30 -14.18
C ALA A 101 -1.78 -1.64 -12.88
N CYS A 102 -1.16 -0.47 -13.01
CA CYS A 102 -0.56 0.29 -11.91
C CYS A 102 -1.27 1.64 -11.74
N ILE A 103 -2.01 1.83 -10.64
CA ILE A 103 -2.90 2.97 -10.41
C ILE A 103 -2.29 3.92 -9.36
N ALA A 104 -2.15 5.19 -9.74
CA ALA A 104 -1.61 6.27 -8.90
C ALA A 104 -0.15 6.06 -8.43
N GLU A 105 0.68 5.33 -9.18
CA GLU A 105 1.99 4.85 -8.70
C GLU A 105 3.21 5.64 -9.17
N GLY A 106 3.06 6.92 -9.54
CA GLY A 106 4.21 7.78 -9.86
C GLY A 106 5.20 7.80 -8.69
N PRO A 107 6.52 7.56 -8.90
CA PRO A 107 7.27 7.57 -10.17
C PRO A 107 7.39 6.22 -10.91
N GLY A 108 6.78 5.14 -10.40
CA GLY A 108 6.73 3.83 -11.05
C GLY A 108 7.67 2.76 -10.48
N GLY A 109 7.88 2.78 -9.16
CA GLY A 109 8.71 1.76 -8.48
C GLY A 109 8.14 0.34 -8.60
N PHE A 110 6.81 0.20 -8.57
CA PHE A 110 6.13 -1.08 -8.80
C PHE A 110 6.24 -1.55 -10.25
N ILE A 111 6.05 -0.64 -11.21
CA ILE A 111 6.24 -0.91 -12.65
C ILE A 111 7.67 -1.44 -12.92
N ASN A 112 8.68 -0.84 -12.29
CA ASN A 112 10.06 -1.35 -12.41
C ASN A 112 10.19 -2.80 -11.92
N CYS A 113 9.57 -3.14 -10.79
CA CYS A 113 9.59 -4.51 -10.29
C CYS A 113 8.89 -5.49 -11.24
N LEU A 114 7.71 -5.12 -11.74
CA LEU A 114 6.96 -5.95 -12.68
C LEU A 114 7.72 -6.17 -14.00
N LEU A 115 8.47 -5.17 -14.47
CA LEU A 115 9.37 -5.31 -15.62
C LEU A 115 10.51 -6.29 -15.35
N ASP A 116 11.14 -6.20 -14.18
CA ASP A 116 12.23 -7.09 -13.77
C ASP A 116 11.73 -8.52 -13.50
N MET A 117 10.42 -8.69 -13.26
CA MET A 117 9.69 -9.98 -13.22
C MET A 117 9.09 -10.38 -14.57
N ASP A 118 9.56 -9.78 -15.67
CA ASP A 118 9.19 -10.12 -17.05
C ASP A 118 7.71 -9.91 -17.43
N SER A 119 6.94 -9.14 -16.67
CA SER A 119 5.55 -8.79 -17.04
C SER A 119 5.52 -8.20 -18.46
N PRO A 120 4.77 -8.80 -19.40
CA PRO A 120 4.89 -8.46 -20.82
C PRO A 120 4.12 -7.19 -21.17
N ILE A 121 3.03 -6.87 -20.46
CA ILE A 121 2.22 -5.67 -20.71
C ILE A 121 1.84 -5.02 -19.38
N ILE A 122 2.24 -3.77 -19.20
CA ILE A 122 1.97 -2.97 -18.01
C ILE A 122 1.28 -1.67 -18.42
N TYR A 123 0.07 -1.48 -17.93
CA TYR A 123 -0.66 -0.22 -18.03
C TYR A 123 -0.46 0.61 -16.78
N GLY A 124 -0.35 1.93 -16.90
CA GLY A 124 -0.21 2.80 -15.74
C GLY A 124 -0.92 4.13 -15.88
N ILE A 125 -1.50 4.58 -14.78
CA ILE A 125 -2.13 5.90 -14.67
C ILE A 125 -1.68 6.59 -13.39
N THR A 126 -1.24 7.85 -13.48
CA THR A 126 -0.92 8.66 -12.30
C THR A 126 -1.20 10.13 -12.54
N LEU A 127 -1.39 10.89 -11.46
CA LEU A 127 -1.59 12.33 -11.52
C LEU A 127 -0.32 13.03 -12.04
N LEU A 128 -0.40 13.61 -13.23
CA LEU A 128 0.68 14.41 -13.80
C LEU A 128 0.39 15.89 -13.58
N SER A 129 1.01 16.48 -12.55
CA SER A 129 0.80 17.87 -12.14
C SER A 129 2.02 18.75 -12.43
N ASN A 130 1.82 20.07 -12.41
CA ASN A 130 2.91 21.06 -12.38
C ASN A 130 3.51 21.23 -10.98
N ASP A 131 2.85 20.71 -9.94
CA ASP A 131 3.37 20.73 -8.57
C ASP A 131 4.57 19.79 -8.46
N LYS A 132 5.74 20.35 -8.13
CA LYS A 132 7.00 19.62 -7.98
C LYS A 132 6.98 18.61 -6.83
N LYS A 133 6.04 18.73 -5.88
CA LYS A 133 5.87 17.75 -4.79
C LYS A 133 5.24 16.45 -5.26
N ILE A 134 4.52 16.48 -6.39
CA ILE A 134 3.87 15.30 -6.95
C ILE A 134 4.86 14.60 -7.88
N PRO A 135 5.25 13.33 -7.59
CA PRO A 135 6.20 12.61 -8.43
C PRO A 135 5.67 12.40 -9.84
N PHE A 136 6.53 12.68 -10.83
CA PHE A 136 6.27 12.31 -12.22
C PHE A 136 6.77 10.89 -12.49
N TRP A 137 6.25 10.23 -13.53
CA TRP A 137 6.83 8.99 -14.02
C TRP A 137 8.34 9.13 -14.27
N SER A 138 9.11 8.13 -13.87
CA SER A 138 10.53 8.07 -14.19
C SER A 138 10.75 8.00 -15.70
N SER A 139 11.71 8.76 -16.23
CA SER A 139 12.09 8.71 -17.64
C SER A 139 12.55 7.32 -18.09
N LYS A 140 13.02 6.48 -17.15
CA LYS A 140 13.40 5.08 -17.40
C LYS A 140 12.25 4.23 -17.97
N LEU A 141 10.99 4.65 -17.79
CA LEU A 141 9.81 3.88 -18.20
C LEU A 141 9.31 4.22 -19.61
N PHE A 142 9.61 5.41 -20.14
CA PHE A 142 8.90 5.95 -21.32
C PHE A 142 9.19 5.26 -22.65
N ASN A 143 10.36 4.62 -22.75
CA ASN A 143 10.83 3.98 -23.98
C ASN A 143 10.71 2.44 -23.92
N ASN A 144 10.13 1.90 -22.85
CA ASN A 144 9.92 0.46 -22.76
C ASN A 144 8.64 0.08 -23.54
N PRO A 145 8.71 -0.77 -24.59
CA PRO A 145 7.55 -1.12 -25.40
C PRO A 145 6.47 -1.89 -24.63
N LYS A 146 6.81 -2.49 -23.48
CA LYS A 146 5.88 -3.19 -22.58
C LYS A 146 5.04 -2.24 -21.71
N VAL A 147 5.38 -0.94 -21.66
CA VAL A 147 4.83 0.01 -20.68
C VAL A 147 3.98 1.09 -21.35
N HIS A 148 2.71 1.16 -20.94
CA HIS A 148 1.70 2.07 -21.50
C HIS A 148 1.18 3.03 -20.43
N LEU A 149 1.62 4.28 -20.47
CA LEU A 149 1.34 5.29 -19.44
C LEU A 149 0.59 6.50 -19.99
N ASN A 150 -0.17 7.18 -19.14
CA ASN A 150 -0.53 8.58 -19.41
C ASN A 150 0.74 9.44 -19.36
N LYS A 151 0.98 10.26 -20.40
CA LYS A 151 2.23 11.05 -20.55
C LYS A 151 2.02 12.57 -20.52
N TYR A 152 0.79 13.03 -20.73
CA TYR A 152 0.49 14.45 -20.85
C TYR A 152 0.21 15.09 -19.48
N ARG A 153 0.69 16.31 -19.27
CA ARG A 153 0.41 17.07 -18.03
C ARG A 153 -1.08 17.33 -17.87
N ASN A 154 -1.50 17.53 -16.61
CA ASN A 154 -2.89 17.71 -16.19
C ASN A 154 -3.80 16.52 -16.55
N THR A 155 -3.23 15.32 -16.64
CA THR A 155 -3.97 14.07 -16.84
C THR A 155 -3.77 13.12 -15.65
N GLY A 156 -4.53 12.03 -15.65
CA GLY A 156 -4.41 10.97 -14.64
C GLY A 156 -4.95 11.33 -13.26
N ASN A 157 -5.71 12.43 -13.15
CA ASN A 157 -6.49 12.70 -11.96
C ASN A 157 -7.69 11.73 -11.89
N ILE A 158 -7.53 10.65 -11.15
CA ILE A 158 -8.56 9.62 -10.97
C ILE A 158 -9.69 10.06 -10.03
N TYR A 159 -9.65 11.24 -9.42
CA TYR A 159 -10.84 11.80 -8.74
C TYR A 159 -11.92 12.23 -9.73
N ILE A 160 -11.57 12.38 -11.01
CA ILE A 160 -12.50 12.73 -12.09
C ILE A 160 -12.98 11.42 -12.70
N LYS A 161 -14.27 11.09 -12.56
CA LYS A 161 -14.84 9.83 -13.05
C LYS A 161 -14.53 9.56 -14.52
N LYS A 162 -14.62 10.59 -15.37
CA LYS A 162 -14.31 10.48 -16.80
C LYS A 162 -12.88 9.96 -17.04
N THR A 163 -11.89 10.47 -16.31
CA THR A 163 -10.49 9.99 -16.41
C THR A 163 -10.39 8.50 -16.11
N SER A 164 -11.06 8.04 -15.05
CA SER A 164 -11.10 6.64 -14.65
C SER A 164 -11.81 5.77 -15.69
N ASP A 165 -12.98 6.21 -16.16
CA ASP A 165 -13.76 5.51 -17.19
C ASP A 165 -12.98 5.40 -18.51
N ASP A 166 -12.28 6.45 -18.92
CA ASP A 166 -11.47 6.48 -20.14
C ASP A 166 -10.28 5.52 -20.01
N PHE A 167 -9.61 5.49 -18.85
CA PHE A 167 -8.55 4.52 -18.57
C PHE A 167 -9.06 3.08 -18.61
N ILE A 168 -10.18 2.78 -17.92
CA ILE A 168 -10.83 1.46 -17.91
C ILE A 168 -11.12 0.96 -19.33
N LYS A 169 -11.62 1.84 -20.21
CA LYS A 169 -11.94 1.49 -21.62
C LYS A 169 -10.71 1.30 -22.49
N SER A 170 -9.58 1.93 -22.13
CA SER A 170 -8.37 1.95 -22.94
C SER A 170 -7.47 0.73 -22.78
N ILE A 171 -7.72 -0.12 -21.77
CA ILE A 171 -6.83 -1.23 -21.41
C ILE A 171 -7.55 -2.58 -21.42
N LYS A 172 -6.76 -3.65 -21.46
CA LYS A 172 -7.27 -5.01 -21.28
C LYS A 172 -7.52 -5.30 -19.80
N LYS A 173 -8.32 -6.34 -19.55
CA LYS A 173 -8.43 -6.88 -18.19
C LYS A 173 -7.06 -7.38 -17.73
N CYS A 174 -6.73 -7.17 -16.46
CA CYS A 174 -5.40 -7.41 -15.89
C CYS A 174 -5.40 -8.55 -14.87
N ASN A 175 -4.37 -9.38 -14.89
CA ASN A 175 -4.12 -10.47 -13.95
C ASN A 175 -3.71 -9.92 -12.59
N ILE A 176 -2.89 -8.87 -12.59
CA ILE A 176 -2.50 -8.14 -11.40
C ILE A 176 -2.87 -6.66 -11.55
N VAL A 177 -3.54 -6.13 -10.53
CA VAL A 177 -3.77 -4.69 -10.39
C VAL A 177 -3.05 -4.24 -9.12
N THR A 178 -2.38 -3.10 -9.19
CA THR A 178 -1.71 -2.51 -8.04
C THR A 178 -2.11 -1.05 -7.89
N ALA A 179 -2.17 -0.59 -6.65
CA ALA A 179 -2.40 0.80 -6.28
C ALA A 179 -1.53 1.19 -5.08
N ASP A 180 -0.52 2.03 -5.31
CA ASP A 180 0.44 2.53 -4.30
C ASP A 180 0.31 4.06 -4.09
N GLY A 181 -0.87 4.60 -4.39
CA GLY A 181 -1.16 6.02 -4.29
C GLY A 181 -0.96 6.58 -2.87
N GLY A 182 -0.54 7.84 -2.80
CA GLY A 182 -0.39 8.55 -1.53
C GLY A 182 -0.06 10.03 -1.73
N PHE A 183 -0.45 10.85 -0.77
CA PHE A 183 -0.18 12.28 -0.76
C PHE A 183 1.01 12.62 0.17
N ASP A 184 1.45 13.88 0.12
CA ASP A 184 2.33 14.41 1.14
C ASP A 184 1.52 14.70 2.41
N TYR A 185 1.66 13.83 3.41
CA TYR A 185 0.98 13.96 4.71
C TYR A 185 1.88 14.57 5.78
N SER A 186 3.00 15.20 5.41
CA SER A 186 3.96 15.78 6.36
C SER A 186 3.34 16.71 7.39
N ASN A 187 2.21 17.33 7.05
CA ASN A 187 1.53 18.30 7.91
C ASN A 187 0.60 17.64 8.95
N ASP A 188 0.06 16.44 8.66
CA ASP A 188 -0.86 15.74 9.57
C ASP A 188 -0.94 14.24 9.23
N PHE A 189 -0.05 13.45 9.83
CA PHE A 189 -0.04 11.99 9.67
C PHE A 189 -1.28 11.31 10.28
N ASN A 190 -1.99 11.97 11.20
CA ASN A 190 -3.17 11.39 11.84
C ASN A 190 -4.41 11.46 10.92
N LYS A 191 -4.44 12.38 9.96
CA LYS A 191 -5.55 12.46 8.97
C LYS A 191 -5.38 11.58 7.74
N GLN A 192 -4.33 10.75 7.69
CA GLN A 192 -4.00 9.94 6.52
C GLN A 192 -5.14 9.08 6.01
N GLU A 193 -5.85 8.40 6.90
CA GLU A 193 -6.99 7.55 6.53
C GLU A 193 -8.10 8.37 5.85
N LEU A 194 -8.59 9.40 6.52
CA LEU A 194 -9.66 10.26 6.03
C LEU A 194 -9.29 10.97 4.72
N SER A 195 -8.07 11.52 4.63
CA SER A 195 -7.60 12.23 3.43
C SER A 195 -7.36 11.30 2.23
N SER A 196 -7.16 9.99 2.46
CA SER A 196 -6.93 9.01 1.40
C SER A 196 -8.20 8.32 0.94
N TYR A 197 -9.32 8.48 1.65
CA TYR A 197 -10.56 7.76 1.36
C TYR A 197 -11.01 7.89 -0.11
N LYS A 198 -11.04 9.11 -0.66
CA LYS A 198 -11.43 9.35 -2.06
C LYS A 198 -10.47 8.70 -3.06
N LEU A 199 -9.18 8.62 -2.74
CA LEU A 199 -8.17 7.94 -3.56
C LEU A 199 -8.39 6.45 -3.57
N ILE A 200 -8.46 5.85 -2.39
CA ILE A 200 -8.71 4.42 -2.19
C ILE A 200 -10.02 4.00 -2.88
N TYR A 201 -11.08 4.80 -2.73
CA TYR A 201 -12.34 4.59 -3.44
C TYR A 201 -12.16 4.53 -4.97
N SER A 202 -11.45 5.52 -5.52
CA SER A 202 -11.21 5.64 -6.96
C SER A 202 -10.36 4.48 -7.49
N GLU A 203 -9.34 4.08 -6.73
CA GLU A 203 -8.48 2.94 -7.02
C GLU A 203 -9.27 1.62 -7.02
N ILE A 204 -10.12 1.40 -6.03
CA ILE A 204 -11.01 0.22 -5.97
C ILE A 204 -11.99 0.21 -7.13
N TYR A 205 -12.62 1.34 -7.46
CA TYR A 205 -13.52 1.43 -8.61
C TYR A 205 -12.82 1.02 -9.91
N ILE A 206 -11.63 1.57 -10.16
CA ILE A 206 -10.85 1.21 -11.35
C ILE A 206 -10.49 -0.28 -11.31
N ALA A 207 -9.91 -0.76 -10.21
CA ALA A 207 -9.46 -2.14 -10.05
C ALA A 207 -10.57 -3.14 -10.35
N LEU A 208 -11.74 -3.02 -9.71
CA LEU A 208 -12.88 -3.93 -9.94
C LEU A 208 -13.41 -3.89 -11.39
N ASN A 209 -13.23 -2.78 -12.10
CA ASN A 209 -13.59 -2.64 -13.50
C ASN A 209 -12.54 -3.18 -14.47
N ILE A 210 -11.30 -3.41 -14.05
CA ILE A 210 -10.22 -3.89 -14.95
C ILE A 210 -9.64 -5.25 -14.53
N GLN A 211 -9.98 -5.76 -13.35
CA GLN A 211 -9.47 -7.04 -12.87
C GLN A 211 -10.00 -8.20 -13.73
N GLN A 212 -9.09 -9.10 -14.12
CA GLN A 212 -9.43 -10.38 -14.76
C GLN A 212 -9.89 -11.39 -13.71
N LEU A 213 -10.79 -12.30 -14.09
CA LEU A 213 -11.23 -13.42 -13.25
C LEU A 213 -10.00 -14.17 -12.69
N LYS A 214 -10.06 -14.55 -11.40
CA LYS A 214 -8.95 -15.16 -10.63
C LYS A 214 -7.72 -14.27 -10.42
N GLY A 215 -7.75 -13.02 -10.89
CA GLY A 215 -6.66 -12.08 -10.72
C GLY A 215 -6.48 -11.60 -9.28
N SER A 216 -5.38 -10.88 -9.04
CA SER A 216 -5.01 -10.34 -7.74
C SER A 216 -4.97 -8.81 -7.75
N PHE A 217 -5.34 -8.19 -6.63
CA PHE A 217 -5.30 -6.75 -6.43
C PHE A 217 -4.50 -6.40 -5.17
N ILE A 218 -3.57 -5.45 -5.28
CA ILE A 218 -2.74 -4.99 -4.17
C ILE A 218 -2.96 -3.50 -3.98
N LEU A 219 -3.48 -3.12 -2.82
CA LEU A 219 -3.91 -1.75 -2.53
C LEU A 219 -3.24 -1.22 -1.28
N LYS A 220 -2.52 -0.11 -1.39
CA LYS A 220 -1.99 0.60 -0.23
C LYS A 220 -3.11 1.24 0.57
N VAL A 221 -3.05 1.07 1.89
CA VAL A 221 -3.92 1.75 2.85
C VAL A 221 -3.11 2.21 4.06
N PHE A 222 -3.70 3.09 4.86
CA PHE A 222 -3.12 3.58 6.11
C PHE A 222 -3.85 2.97 7.30
N ASP A 223 -4.24 3.78 8.28
CA ASP A 223 -5.13 3.36 9.37
C ASP A 223 -6.50 2.89 8.82
N ILE A 224 -7.19 2.03 9.57
CA ILE A 224 -8.49 1.41 9.19
C ILE A 224 -9.41 1.46 10.41
N PHE A 225 -9.82 2.65 10.83
CA PHE A 225 -10.68 2.86 12.01
C PHE A 225 -12.08 3.35 11.65
N TYR A 226 -12.23 3.99 10.50
CA TYR A 226 -13.46 4.65 10.12
C TYR A 226 -14.34 3.73 9.28
N HIS A 227 -15.65 3.81 9.52
CA HIS A 227 -16.67 3.05 8.79
C HIS A 227 -16.47 3.11 7.28
N LYS A 228 -16.22 4.31 6.74
CA LYS A 228 -16.01 4.53 5.31
C LYS A 228 -14.82 3.75 4.75
N THR A 229 -13.73 3.60 5.49
CA THR A 229 -12.60 2.76 5.04
C THR A 229 -12.96 1.28 5.10
N ILE A 230 -13.67 0.87 6.15
CA ILE A 230 -14.02 -0.54 6.40
C ILE A 230 -15.05 -1.05 5.40
N GLN A 231 -16.02 -0.22 4.98
CA GLN A 231 -16.94 -0.61 3.90
C GLN A 231 -16.25 -0.86 2.57
N LEU A 232 -15.17 -0.12 2.26
CA LEU A 232 -14.39 -0.38 1.05
C LEU A 232 -13.66 -1.73 1.14
N LEU A 233 -13.15 -2.06 2.33
CA LEU A 233 -12.56 -3.36 2.59
C LEU A 233 -13.59 -4.49 2.52
N TYR A 234 -14.82 -4.25 2.96
CA TYR A 234 -15.94 -5.19 2.83
C TYR A 234 -16.30 -5.43 1.35
N LEU A 235 -16.36 -4.39 0.52
CA LEU A 235 -16.57 -4.54 -0.92
C LEU A 235 -15.47 -5.38 -1.59
N LEU A 236 -14.21 -5.22 -1.15
CA LEU A 236 -13.11 -6.08 -1.60
C LEU A 236 -13.30 -7.52 -1.12
N PHE A 237 -13.68 -7.74 0.14
CA PHE A 237 -13.99 -9.08 0.66
C PHE A 237 -15.08 -9.80 -0.16
N LEU A 238 -16.14 -9.08 -0.55
CA LEU A 238 -17.19 -9.63 -1.41
C LEU A 238 -16.69 -9.95 -2.84
N SER A 239 -15.67 -9.24 -3.33
CA SER A 239 -15.22 -9.30 -4.72
C SER A 239 -14.10 -10.32 -4.98
N TYR A 240 -13.44 -10.83 -3.94
CA TYR A 240 -12.28 -11.72 -4.04
C TYR A 240 -12.45 -12.95 -3.13
N ASP A 241 -11.80 -14.06 -3.48
CA ASP A 241 -11.81 -15.30 -2.71
C ASP A 241 -11.06 -15.17 -1.38
N GLU A 242 -9.93 -14.46 -1.39
CA GLU A 242 -9.12 -14.23 -0.20
C GLU A 242 -8.72 -12.76 -0.10
N VAL A 243 -8.80 -12.19 1.11
CA VAL A 243 -8.36 -10.82 1.38
C VAL A 243 -7.49 -10.79 2.63
N TYR A 244 -6.32 -10.17 2.51
CA TYR A 244 -5.33 -10.06 3.57
C TYR A 244 -4.98 -8.62 3.85
N ILE A 245 -4.74 -8.30 5.12
CA ILE A 245 -4.07 -7.07 5.53
C ILE A 245 -2.60 -7.42 5.79
N TYR A 246 -1.71 -6.80 5.02
CA TYR A 246 -0.31 -7.15 4.94
C TYR A 246 0.61 -5.94 5.17
N LYS A 247 1.61 -6.08 6.04
CA LYS A 247 2.64 -5.05 6.25
C LYS A 247 4.00 -5.60 5.77
N PRO A 248 4.47 -5.20 4.57
CA PRO A 248 5.76 -5.63 4.04
C PRO A 248 6.89 -5.26 5.00
N THR A 249 7.93 -6.09 5.03
CA THR A 249 9.07 -5.91 5.95
C THR A 249 9.76 -4.55 5.76
N ILE A 250 9.84 -4.06 4.53
CA ILE A 250 10.45 -2.75 4.20
C ILE A 250 9.54 -1.56 4.58
N SER A 251 8.25 -1.78 4.82
CA SER A 251 7.38 -0.75 5.38
C SER A 251 7.72 -0.54 6.86
N ARG A 252 7.94 0.72 7.25
CA ARG A 252 8.40 1.05 8.60
C ARG A 252 7.35 0.64 9.64
N LEU A 253 7.76 -0.08 10.67
CA LEU A 253 6.88 -0.49 11.76
C LEU A 253 6.29 0.69 12.56
N SER A 254 6.91 1.87 12.50
CA SER A 254 6.41 3.10 13.11
C SER A 254 5.29 3.78 12.31
N ASN A 255 5.08 3.42 11.04
CA ASN A 255 4.07 4.05 10.18
C ASN A 255 2.81 3.20 10.05
N SER A 256 1.72 3.83 9.62
CA SER A 256 0.43 3.17 9.40
C SER A 256 0.28 2.54 8.02
N GLU A 257 1.27 2.70 7.14
CA GLU A 257 1.24 2.15 5.79
C GLU A 257 1.25 0.61 5.83
N LYS A 258 0.30 0.04 5.11
CA LYS A 258 0.09 -1.38 4.91
C LYS A 258 -0.65 -1.60 3.58
N TYR A 259 -0.83 -2.84 3.19
CA TYR A 259 -1.45 -3.21 1.91
C TYR A 259 -2.59 -4.18 2.16
N ILE A 260 -3.70 -3.98 1.45
CA ILE A 260 -4.72 -5.00 1.25
C ILE A 260 -4.29 -5.83 0.06
N VAL A 261 -4.16 -7.14 0.25
CA VAL A 261 -3.83 -8.10 -0.80
C VAL A 261 -5.05 -8.97 -1.05
N CYS A 262 -5.68 -8.80 -2.21
CA CYS A 262 -6.83 -9.57 -2.63
C CYS A 262 -6.40 -10.61 -3.67
N LYS A 263 -6.87 -11.84 -3.54
CA LYS A 263 -6.59 -12.95 -4.46
C LYS A 263 -7.88 -13.62 -4.93
N GLY A 264 -7.87 -14.10 -6.16
CA GLY A 264 -9.00 -14.84 -6.71
C GLY A 264 -10.19 -13.93 -6.97
N PHE A 265 -10.06 -12.96 -7.88
CA PHE A 265 -11.19 -12.11 -8.25
C PHE A 265 -12.37 -12.97 -8.73
N LYS A 266 -13.52 -12.85 -8.06
CA LYS A 266 -14.73 -13.66 -8.30
C LYS A 266 -15.43 -13.32 -9.62
N GLY A 267 -15.08 -12.17 -10.20
CA GLY A 267 -15.62 -11.68 -11.46
C GLY A 267 -16.40 -10.38 -11.30
N PHE A 268 -16.81 -9.82 -12.44
CA PHE A 268 -17.50 -8.54 -12.46
C PHE A 268 -18.86 -8.63 -11.74
N ASN A 269 -19.01 -7.88 -10.65
CA ASN A 269 -20.27 -7.74 -9.93
C ASN A 269 -20.95 -6.41 -10.31
N LYS A 270 -22.03 -6.50 -11.10
CA LYS A 270 -22.75 -5.33 -11.61
C LYS A 270 -23.34 -4.47 -10.48
N GLU A 271 -23.79 -5.07 -9.39
CA GLU A 271 -24.38 -4.36 -8.25
C GLU A 271 -23.33 -3.49 -7.55
N ILE A 272 -22.19 -4.08 -7.16
CA ILE A 272 -21.07 -3.35 -6.53
C ILE A 272 -20.58 -2.21 -7.44
N ILE A 273 -20.39 -2.50 -8.73
CA ILE A 273 -19.90 -1.50 -9.69
C ILE A 273 -20.92 -0.36 -9.89
N ASN A 274 -22.22 -0.67 -9.93
CA ASN A 274 -23.25 0.35 -10.04
C ASN A 274 -23.29 1.26 -8.80
N ILE A 275 -23.14 0.69 -7.60
CA ILE A 275 -23.04 1.45 -6.35
C ILE A 275 -21.82 2.38 -6.41
N LEU A 276 -20.63 1.82 -6.69
CA LEU A 276 -19.41 2.61 -6.75
C LEU A 276 -19.47 3.71 -7.83
N SER A 277 -20.06 3.41 -8.99
CA SER A 277 -20.28 4.37 -10.07
C SER A 277 -21.24 5.49 -9.68
N LYS A 278 -22.36 5.16 -9.01
CA LYS A 278 -23.38 6.13 -8.55
C LYS A 278 -22.80 7.16 -7.59
N TYR A 279 -21.98 6.73 -6.64
CA TYR A 279 -21.42 7.59 -5.60
C TYR A 279 -20.05 8.18 -5.97
N TYR A 280 -19.51 7.94 -7.17
CA TYR A 280 -18.15 8.32 -7.54
C TYR A 280 -17.82 9.82 -7.32
N ASN A 281 -18.74 10.71 -7.66
CA ASN A 281 -18.56 12.16 -7.48
C ASN A 281 -18.93 12.64 -6.06
N THR A 282 -19.53 11.77 -5.25
CA THR A 282 -20.02 12.05 -3.90
C THR A 282 -19.67 10.90 -2.96
N VAL A 283 -18.40 10.48 -2.97
CA VAL A 283 -17.91 9.27 -2.25
C VAL A 283 -18.25 9.29 -0.77
N ASP A 284 -18.36 10.49 -0.20
CA ASP A 284 -18.71 10.73 1.20
C ASP A 284 -20.15 10.38 1.57
N LYS A 285 -21.03 10.19 0.58
CA LYS A 285 -22.42 9.81 0.76
C LYS A 285 -22.65 8.31 0.63
N LEU A 286 -21.63 7.53 0.26
CA LEU A 286 -21.74 6.08 0.28
C LEU A 286 -21.66 5.62 1.74
N TYR A 287 -22.72 4.95 2.18
CA TYR A 287 -22.74 4.24 3.44
C TYR A 287 -23.36 2.86 3.22
N ILE A 288 -22.55 1.82 3.43
CA ILE A 288 -22.97 0.41 3.36
C ILE A 288 -23.05 -0.10 4.80
N GLU A 289 -24.16 -0.73 5.16
CA GLU A 289 -24.28 -1.44 6.43
C GLU A 289 -23.29 -2.61 6.46
N LEU A 290 -22.57 -2.73 7.58
CA LEU A 290 -21.52 -3.74 7.74
C LEU A 290 -21.98 -4.78 8.77
N PRO A 291 -21.77 -6.09 8.49
CA PRO A 291 -21.97 -7.12 9.49
C PRO A 291 -21.11 -6.84 10.74
N GLU A 292 -21.69 -6.98 11.92
CA GLU A 292 -21.00 -6.71 13.20
C GLU A 292 -19.76 -7.60 13.36
N GLU A 293 -19.84 -8.86 12.92
CA GLU A 293 -18.69 -9.77 12.95
C GLU A 293 -17.56 -9.30 12.02
N PHE A 294 -17.88 -8.75 10.84
CA PHE A 294 -16.87 -8.14 9.97
C PHE A 294 -16.17 -6.97 10.66
N ILE A 295 -16.93 -6.12 11.33
CA ILE A 295 -16.39 -5.03 12.16
C ILE A 295 -15.47 -5.59 13.26
N ASN A 296 -15.89 -6.64 13.97
CA ASN A 296 -15.12 -7.27 15.05
C ASN A 296 -13.80 -7.87 14.57
N ILE A 297 -13.76 -8.47 13.36
CA ILE A 297 -12.53 -8.94 12.73
C ILE A 297 -11.53 -7.79 12.54
N ILE A 298 -12.01 -6.63 12.06
CA ILE A 298 -11.17 -5.44 11.88
C ILE A 298 -10.70 -4.86 13.21
N LYS A 299 -11.55 -4.84 14.25
CA LYS A 299 -11.15 -4.40 15.61
C LYS A 299 -10.02 -5.28 16.15
N LYS A 300 -10.15 -6.60 16.06
CA LYS A 300 -9.10 -7.56 16.46
C LYS A 300 -7.80 -7.34 15.71
N TYR A 301 -7.87 -7.08 14.41
CA TYR A 301 -6.68 -6.72 13.63
C TYR A 301 -6.04 -5.43 14.15
N ASN A 302 -6.85 -4.39 14.36
CA ASN A 302 -6.38 -3.08 14.81
C ASN A 302 -5.69 -3.17 16.17
N ASP A 303 -6.23 -3.92 17.14
CA ASP A 303 -5.60 -4.12 18.44
C ASP A 303 -4.15 -4.59 18.31
N ILE A 304 -3.94 -5.63 17.51
CA ILE A 304 -2.62 -6.22 17.29
C ILE A 304 -1.72 -5.24 16.54
N PHE A 305 -2.21 -4.61 15.48
CA PHE A 305 -1.41 -3.70 14.67
C PHE A 305 -0.97 -2.46 15.45
N VAL A 306 -1.92 -1.83 16.15
CA VAL A 306 -1.71 -0.61 16.94
C VAL A 306 -0.76 -0.86 18.09
N GLN A 307 -0.94 -1.96 18.82
CA GLN A 307 -0.05 -2.29 19.93
C GLN A 307 1.40 -2.47 19.43
N ASN A 308 1.60 -3.21 18.32
CA ASN A 308 2.91 -3.35 17.70
C ASN A 308 3.52 -2.01 17.26
N GLN A 309 2.71 -1.12 16.66
CA GLN A 309 3.17 0.21 16.22
C GLN A 309 3.56 1.09 17.42
N ILE A 310 2.75 1.10 18.48
CA ILE A 310 3.02 1.84 19.73
C ILE A 310 4.31 1.34 20.37
N ASP A 311 4.48 0.03 20.51
CA ASP A 311 5.68 -0.55 21.11
C ASP A 311 6.94 -0.20 20.31
N TYR A 312 6.84 -0.22 18.99
CA TYR A 312 7.95 0.15 18.12
C TYR A 312 8.29 1.65 18.19
N ILE A 313 7.29 2.54 18.19
CA ILE A 313 7.50 3.99 18.38
C ILE A 313 8.15 4.25 19.74
N ASN A 314 7.58 3.71 20.82
CA ASN A 314 8.13 3.87 22.16
C ASN A 314 9.57 3.33 22.25
N ASN A 315 9.89 2.23 21.57
CA ASN A 315 11.25 1.70 21.53
C ASN A 315 12.23 2.65 20.85
N ILE A 316 11.84 3.30 19.74
CA ILE A 316 12.66 4.33 19.09
C ILE A 316 12.87 5.53 20.03
N LEU A 317 11.82 5.96 20.72
CA LEU A 317 11.84 7.11 21.64
C LEU A 317 12.72 6.89 22.88
N LYS A 318 13.13 5.65 23.20
CA LYS A 318 14.15 5.40 24.22
C LYS A 318 15.53 5.94 23.82
N PHE A 319 15.76 6.19 22.52
CA PHE A 319 17.02 6.69 21.96
C PHE A 319 18.24 5.90 22.43
N ASP A 320 18.11 4.58 22.48
CA ASP A 320 19.15 3.72 23.03
C ASP A 320 20.38 3.67 22.13
N CYS A 321 21.52 4.12 22.66
CA CYS A 321 22.83 4.13 22.01
C CYS A 321 23.65 2.86 22.25
N LYS A 322 23.17 1.89 23.02
CA LYS A 322 23.94 0.68 23.34
C LYS A 322 24.03 -0.25 22.14
N ASN A 323 25.20 -0.89 21.99
CA ASN A 323 25.45 -1.95 21.00
C ASN A 323 25.13 -1.55 19.54
N ILE A 324 25.40 -0.28 19.17
CA ILE A 324 25.12 0.23 17.80
C ILE A 324 25.77 -0.65 16.74
N ASN A 325 27.02 -1.06 16.93
CA ASN A 325 27.74 -1.90 15.97
C ASN A 325 27.07 -3.28 15.81
N ASP A 326 26.64 -3.90 16.91
CA ASP A 326 25.97 -5.21 16.86
C ASP A 326 24.59 -5.10 16.22
N ARG A 327 23.87 -3.99 16.46
CA ARG A 327 22.61 -3.69 15.77
C ARG A 327 22.82 -3.58 14.27
N ILE A 328 23.82 -2.81 13.83
CA ILE A 328 24.14 -2.66 12.41
C ILE A 328 24.50 -4.02 11.79
N LYS A 329 25.35 -4.82 12.44
CA LYS A 329 25.67 -6.19 12.00
C LYS A 329 24.41 -7.04 11.83
N LYS A 330 23.50 -7.00 12.81
CA LYS A 330 22.22 -7.71 12.75
C LYS A 330 21.33 -7.19 11.60
N GLN A 331 21.28 -5.88 11.37
CA GLN A 331 20.51 -5.31 10.26
C GLN A 331 21.05 -5.75 8.89
N ILE A 332 22.38 -5.82 8.74
CA ILE A 332 23.03 -6.31 7.53
C ILE A 332 22.69 -7.79 7.31
N LEU A 333 22.81 -8.62 8.35
CA LEU A 333 22.46 -10.04 8.29
C LEU A 333 21.00 -10.25 7.88
N ASN A 334 20.05 -9.59 8.57
CA ASN A 334 18.64 -9.67 8.22
C ASN A 334 18.36 -9.19 6.79
N SER A 335 19.08 -8.16 6.32
CA SER A 335 18.93 -7.65 4.95
C SER A 335 19.45 -8.65 3.92
N LYS A 336 20.54 -9.35 4.23
CA LYS A 336 21.11 -10.42 3.40
C LYS A 336 20.13 -11.60 3.32
N GLU A 337 19.69 -12.11 4.47
CA GLU A 337 18.71 -13.21 4.56
C GLU A 337 17.40 -12.84 3.84
N TRP A 338 16.96 -11.59 3.93
CA TRP A 338 15.79 -11.11 3.19
C TRP A 338 16.03 -11.16 1.67
N CYS A 339 17.18 -10.67 1.18
CA CYS A 339 17.48 -10.73 -0.25
C CYS A 339 17.57 -12.17 -0.75
N GLU A 340 18.20 -13.07 0.01
CA GLU A 340 18.29 -14.50 -0.29
C GLU A 340 16.90 -15.15 -0.32
N LYS A 341 16.06 -14.90 0.71
CA LYS A 341 14.68 -15.42 0.77
C LYS A 341 13.86 -15.02 -0.46
N TYR A 342 14.01 -13.78 -0.92
CA TYR A 342 13.24 -13.22 -2.02
C TYR A 342 13.97 -13.28 -3.37
N GLU A 343 15.06 -14.06 -3.46
CA GLU A 343 15.81 -14.30 -4.70
C GLU A 343 16.30 -13.02 -5.38
N LEU A 344 16.67 -12.01 -4.58
CA LEU A 344 17.27 -10.78 -5.08
C LEU A 344 18.81 -10.85 -4.99
N PRO A 345 19.52 -10.37 -6.01
CA PRO A 345 20.98 -10.46 -6.05
C PRO A 345 21.61 -9.65 -4.90
N LEU A 346 22.62 -10.23 -4.27
CA LEU A 346 23.45 -9.54 -3.28
C LEU A 346 24.47 -8.64 -3.98
N ASN A 347 24.79 -7.52 -3.36
CA ASN A 347 25.72 -6.54 -3.91
C ASN A 347 27.15 -6.76 -3.40
N ASP A 348 27.98 -7.37 -4.24
CA ASP A 348 29.41 -7.62 -3.92
C ASP A 348 30.22 -6.34 -3.65
N ASN A 349 29.72 -5.19 -4.12
CA ASN A 349 30.34 -3.88 -3.86
C ASN A 349 29.86 -3.24 -2.56
N CYS A 350 28.94 -3.88 -1.82
CA CYS A 350 28.45 -3.38 -0.56
C CYS A 350 29.57 -3.40 0.49
N ILE A 351 29.89 -2.23 1.04
CA ILE A 351 30.95 -2.09 2.05
C ILE A 351 30.66 -2.86 3.34
N TYR A 352 29.40 -3.24 3.56
CA TYR A 352 28.94 -3.92 4.75
C TYR A 352 28.94 -5.45 4.64
N LEU A 353 29.11 -6.00 3.43
CA LEU A 353 29.17 -7.45 3.18
C LEU A 353 30.62 -7.97 3.09
N LYS A 354 31.60 -7.07 3.18
CA LYS A 354 33.04 -7.37 3.07
C LYS A 354 33.67 -7.74 4.40
#